data_AF-A0A842AA99-F1
#
_entry.id   AF-A0A842AA99-F1
#
_cell.length_a   1.000
_cell.length_b   1.000
_cell.length_c   1.000
_cell.angle_alpha   90.00
_cell.angle_beta   90.00
_cell.angle_gamma   90.00
#
_symmetry.space_group_name_H-M   'P 1'
#
loop_
_entity.id
_entity.type
_entity.pdbx_description
1 polymer ?
#
loop_
_entity_poly.entity_id
_entity_poly.type
_entity_poly.pdbx_seq_one_letter_code
_entity_poly.pdbx_strand_id
1 'polypeptide(L)'
;MKVVDIIDETISVIGQNYSEDIIGYILENKFDDSDFEPLINQYSNYNDSIKNIIREIAVGSVGVIIDNECDVDKHLLDRLLSDTDISVEKRTIIFIRNIKKYTLPELKLGFEKLGLESYLLLLEGRRPTFEINDTNESILKYLKEIKAITSFKKEKGLFRGYGKKKKK
;
A
#
# COMPACT_ATOMS: atom_id res chain seq x y z
N MET A 1 34.43 6.67 -12.01
CA MET A 1 34.62 5.21 -12.12
C MET A 1 34.67 4.64 -10.72
N LYS A 2 33.58 4.07 -10.23
CA LYS A 2 33.56 3.25 -9.02
C LYS A 2 33.99 1.83 -9.40
N VAL A 3 34.53 1.04 -8.47
CA VAL A 3 34.89 -0.38 -8.74
C VAL A 3 33.67 -1.18 -9.22
N VAL A 4 32.50 -0.79 -8.73
CA VAL A 4 31.19 -1.31 -9.10
C VAL A 4 30.91 -1.20 -10.61
N ASP A 5 31.46 -0.19 -11.29
CA ASP A 5 31.25 0.06 -12.72
C ASP A 5 31.93 -1.00 -13.62
N ILE A 6 32.87 -1.77 -13.06
CA ILE A 6 33.61 -2.82 -13.76
C ILE A 6 32.81 -4.13 -13.79
N ILE A 7 31.79 -4.26 -12.93
CA ILE A 7 30.93 -5.44 -12.87
C ILE A 7 29.79 -5.23 -13.86
N ASP A 8 29.71 -6.08 -14.89
CA ASP A 8 28.65 -6.00 -15.90
C ASP A 8 27.31 -6.54 -15.40
N GLU A 9 27.32 -7.38 -14.37
CA GLU A 9 26.16 -8.02 -13.76
C GLU A 9 25.39 -7.11 -12.78
N THR A 10 24.18 -7.53 -12.41
CA THR A 10 23.45 -6.94 -11.29
C THR A 10 24.15 -7.25 -9.97
N ILE A 11 23.92 -6.40 -8.96
CA ILE A 11 24.59 -6.51 -7.67
C ILE A 11 23.53 -6.42 -6.57
N SER A 12 23.44 -7.46 -5.76
CA SER A 12 22.62 -7.44 -4.56
C SER A 12 23.23 -6.55 -3.48
N VAL A 13 22.40 -5.74 -2.83
CA VAL A 13 22.73 -4.95 -1.64
C VAL A 13 22.28 -5.62 -0.34
N ILE A 14 21.47 -6.67 -0.42
CA ILE A 14 20.91 -7.35 0.75
C ILE A 14 21.98 -8.19 1.45
N GLY A 15 22.09 -8.00 2.78
CA GLY A 15 23.08 -8.68 3.61
C GLY A 15 24.52 -8.20 3.40
N GLN A 16 24.73 -7.17 2.57
CA GLN A 16 26.04 -6.59 2.31
C GLN A 16 26.33 -5.40 3.22
N ASN A 17 27.61 -5.20 3.56
CA ASN A 17 28.06 -4.07 4.39
C ASN A 17 28.62 -2.93 3.53
N TYR A 18 27.88 -2.55 2.49
CA TYR A 18 28.25 -1.42 1.63
C TYR A 18 27.93 -0.09 2.31
N SER A 19 28.69 0.95 1.97
CA SER A 19 28.33 2.31 2.39
C SER A 19 27.06 2.77 1.67
N GLU A 20 26.37 3.74 2.27
CA GLU A 20 25.11 4.26 1.73
C GLU A 20 25.27 4.82 0.30
N ASP A 21 26.38 5.48 0.00
CA ASP A 21 26.73 5.99 -1.34
C ASP A 21 26.93 4.88 -2.38
N ILE A 22 27.35 3.69 -1.93
CA ILE A 22 27.52 2.52 -2.80
C ILE A 22 26.17 1.83 -2.98
N ILE A 23 25.38 1.69 -1.92
CA ILE A 23 24.01 1.15 -1.99
C ILE A 23 23.17 1.96 -2.98
N GLY A 24 23.10 3.28 -2.82
CA GLY A 24 22.30 4.13 -3.71
C GLY A 24 22.72 3.99 -5.18
N TYR A 25 24.04 3.97 -5.42
CA TYR A 25 24.57 3.79 -6.78
C TYR A 25 24.21 2.43 -7.38
N ILE A 26 24.30 1.35 -6.60
CA ILE A 26 23.92 0.01 -7.03
C ILE A 26 22.43 -0.02 -7.37
N LEU A 27 21.56 0.50 -6.51
CA LEU A 27 20.11 0.51 -6.73
C LEU A 27 19.71 1.28 -8.00
N GLU A 28 20.46 2.32 -8.38
CA GLU A 28 20.17 3.11 -9.58
C GLU A 28 20.71 2.50 -10.88
N ASN A 29 21.83 1.77 -10.82
CA ASN A 29 22.60 1.41 -12.02
C ASN A 29 22.80 -0.10 -12.22
N LYS A 30 22.70 -0.89 -11.15
CA LYS A 30 23.08 -2.30 -11.08
C LYS A 30 22.08 -3.10 -10.23
N PHE A 31 20.82 -2.67 -10.20
CA PHE A 31 19.79 -3.24 -9.34
C PHE A 31 19.57 -4.73 -9.62
N ASP A 32 19.59 -5.54 -8.56
CA ASP A 32 19.23 -6.95 -8.61
C ASP A 32 17.75 -7.12 -8.23
N ASP A 33 16.95 -7.63 -9.16
CA ASP A 33 15.50 -7.79 -8.97
C ASP A 33 15.15 -8.69 -7.76
N SER A 34 16.07 -9.59 -7.35
CA SER A 34 15.87 -10.43 -6.16
C SER A 34 15.85 -9.63 -4.85
N ASP A 35 16.41 -8.42 -4.85
CA ASP A 35 16.40 -7.52 -3.70
C ASP A 35 15.08 -6.74 -3.55
N PHE A 36 14.23 -6.73 -4.57
CA PHE A 36 13.05 -5.87 -4.62
C PHE A 36 12.13 -6.05 -3.40
N GLU A 37 11.71 -7.29 -3.13
CA GLU A 37 10.79 -7.58 -2.03
C GLU A 37 11.42 -7.30 -0.65
N PRO A 38 12.66 -7.74 -0.34
CA PRO A 38 13.36 -7.34 0.87
C PRO A 38 13.44 -5.82 1.09
N LEU A 39 13.73 -5.05 0.03
CA LEU A 39 13.87 -3.59 0.11
C LEU A 39 12.56 -2.90 0.45
N ILE A 40 11.46 -3.26 -0.23
CA ILE A 40 10.15 -2.65 0.03
C ILE A 40 9.56 -3.10 1.36
N ASN A 41 9.90 -4.29 1.84
CA ASN A 41 9.47 -4.82 3.13
C ASN A 41 10.17 -4.12 4.30
N GLN A 42 11.46 -3.81 4.14
CA GLN A 42 12.30 -3.20 5.18
C GLN A 42 12.54 -1.71 4.95
N TYR A 43 11.73 -1.08 4.09
CA TYR A 43 11.89 0.30 3.65
C TYR A 43 12.20 1.28 4.79
N SER A 44 11.54 1.15 5.94
CA SER A 44 11.74 2.03 7.10
C SER A 44 13.16 2.01 7.68
N ASN A 45 13.92 0.95 7.45
CA ASN A 45 15.28 0.76 7.98
C ASN A 45 16.34 1.56 7.22
N TYR A 46 16.03 2.05 6.02
CA TYR A 46 16.97 2.81 5.20
C TYR A 46 16.94 4.30 5.53
N ASN A 47 18.03 5.00 5.20
CA ASN A 47 18.09 6.46 5.29
C ASN A 47 17.20 7.11 4.21
N ASP A 48 17.00 8.43 4.31
CA ASP A 48 16.09 9.15 3.40
C ASP A 48 16.51 9.13 1.93
N SER A 49 17.82 9.11 1.66
CA SER A 49 18.37 9.04 0.30
C SER A 49 18.00 7.71 -0.38
N ILE A 50 18.33 6.60 0.27
CA ILE A 50 18.02 5.24 -0.21
C ILE A 50 16.50 5.02 -0.25
N LYS A 51 15.75 5.52 0.74
CA LYS A 51 14.29 5.50 0.72
C LYS A 51 13.69 6.15 -0.52
N ASN A 52 14.25 7.26 -0.99
CA ASN A 52 13.75 7.89 -2.23
C ASN A 52 13.98 6.99 -3.44
N ILE A 53 15.14 6.35 -3.55
CA ILE A 53 15.46 5.41 -4.63
C ILE A 53 14.52 4.19 -4.58
N ILE A 54 14.35 3.58 -3.40
CA ILE A 54 13.43 2.43 -3.23
C ILE A 54 11.99 2.82 -3.59
N ARG A 55 11.54 4.04 -3.24
CA ARG A 55 10.22 4.53 -3.65
C ARG A 55 10.11 4.57 -5.17
N GLU A 56 11.09 5.14 -5.87
CA GLU A 56 11.05 5.27 -7.33
C GLU A 56 11.00 3.90 -8.03
N ILE A 57 11.80 2.94 -7.54
CA ILE A 57 11.75 1.55 -8.01
C ILE A 57 10.35 0.95 -7.76
N ALA A 58 9.77 1.16 -6.57
CA ALA A 58 8.44 0.66 -6.21
C ALA A 58 7.31 1.28 -7.05
N VAL A 59 7.41 2.57 -7.39
CA VAL A 59 6.45 3.26 -8.29
C VAL A 59 6.51 2.64 -9.69
N GLY A 60 7.71 2.44 -10.24
CA GLY A 60 7.91 1.77 -11.53
C GLY A 60 7.45 0.30 -11.54
N SER A 61 7.52 -0.36 -10.38
CA SER A 61 7.24 -1.80 -10.21
C SER A 61 5.93 -2.07 -9.47
N VAL A 62 5.00 -1.12 -9.42
CA VAL A 62 3.75 -1.24 -8.67
C VAL A 62 2.89 -2.44 -9.11
N GLY A 63 3.00 -2.84 -10.39
CA GLY A 63 2.34 -4.04 -10.91
C GLY A 63 2.85 -5.30 -10.22
N VAL A 64 4.16 -5.43 -10.04
CA VAL A 64 4.80 -6.57 -9.36
C VAL A 64 4.33 -6.66 -7.90
N ILE A 65 4.26 -5.53 -7.19
CA ILE A 65 3.75 -5.47 -5.81
C ILE A 65 2.32 -6.04 -5.73
N ILE A 66 1.48 -5.69 -6.71
CA ILE A 66 0.10 -6.15 -6.78
C ILE A 66 0.07 -7.63 -7.17
N ASP A 67 0.70 -8.03 -8.27
CA ASP A 67 0.55 -9.37 -8.83
C ASP A 67 1.13 -10.45 -7.90
N ASN A 68 2.20 -10.13 -7.17
CA ASN A 68 2.86 -11.05 -6.24
C ASN A 68 2.41 -10.91 -4.78
N GLU A 69 1.48 -9.98 -4.49
CA GLU A 69 1.00 -9.71 -3.13
C GLU A 69 2.11 -9.44 -2.10
N CYS A 70 3.17 -8.74 -2.52
CA CYS A 70 4.34 -8.48 -1.71
C CYS A 70 3.99 -7.80 -0.38
N ASP A 71 4.71 -8.16 0.69
CA ASP A 71 4.58 -7.49 1.97
C ASP A 71 5.36 -6.17 1.97
N VAL A 72 4.63 -5.05 1.96
CA VAL A 72 5.22 -3.69 1.84
C VAL A 72 5.21 -2.97 3.18
N ASP A 73 6.33 -2.36 3.56
CA ASP A 73 6.42 -1.48 4.72
C ASP A 73 5.35 -0.38 4.71
N LYS A 74 4.82 -0.05 5.89
CA LYS A 74 3.72 0.94 6.02
C LYS A 74 4.11 2.34 5.54
N HIS A 75 5.32 2.81 5.82
CA HIS A 75 5.76 4.13 5.37
C HIS A 75 5.90 4.19 3.85
N LEU A 76 6.33 3.10 3.21
CA LEU A 76 6.33 3.03 1.75
C LEU A 76 4.91 3.01 1.19
N LEU A 77 3.99 2.22 1.78
CA LEU A 77 2.58 2.22 1.40
C LEU A 77 2.01 3.64 1.42
N ASP A 78 2.22 4.41 2.48
CA ASP A 78 1.69 5.77 2.60
C ASP A 78 2.22 6.72 1.51
N ARG A 79 3.48 6.52 1.09
CA ARG A 79 4.05 7.25 -0.05
C ARG A 79 3.38 6.83 -1.36
N LEU A 80 3.26 5.53 -1.63
CA LEU A 80 2.61 5.01 -2.84
C LEU A 80 1.15 5.45 -2.95
N LEU A 81 0.41 5.49 -1.83
CA LEU A 81 -0.99 5.96 -1.81
C LEU A 81 -1.13 7.45 -2.12
N SER A 82 -0.08 8.23 -1.90
CA SER A 82 -0.08 9.67 -2.15
C SER A 82 0.55 10.01 -3.51
N ASP A 83 1.07 9.02 -4.24
CA ASP A 83 1.83 9.20 -5.47
C ASP A 83 0.90 9.31 -6.70
N THR A 84 0.91 10.44 -7.38
CA THR A 84 0.00 10.69 -8.52
C THR A 84 0.40 9.97 -9.80
N ASP A 85 1.63 9.46 -9.88
CA ASP A 85 2.10 8.68 -11.04
C ASP A 85 1.49 7.26 -11.02
N ILE A 86 0.99 6.82 -9.86
CA ILE A 86 0.24 5.58 -9.71
C ILE A 86 -1.26 5.87 -9.87
N SER A 87 -1.90 5.17 -10.82
CA SER A 87 -3.34 5.26 -11.04
C SER A 87 -4.14 5.04 -9.75
N VAL A 88 -5.25 5.74 -9.59
CA VAL A 88 -6.17 5.59 -8.43
C VAL A 88 -6.60 4.14 -8.22
N GLU A 89 -6.83 3.39 -9.31
CA GLU A 89 -7.19 1.96 -9.25
C GLU A 89 -6.11 1.13 -8.54
N LYS A 90 -4.86 1.21 -9.01
CA LYS A 90 -3.72 0.50 -8.38
C LYS A 90 -3.50 0.92 -6.93
N ARG A 91 -3.58 2.22 -6.62
CA ARG A 91 -3.49 2.71 -5.23
C ARG A 91 -4.61 2.15 -4.35
N THR A 92 -5.81 2.05 -4.90
CA THR A 92 -6.98 1.46 -4.22
C THR A 92 -6.75 -0.02 -3.92
N ILE A 93 -6.24 -0.79 -4.89
CA ILE A 93 -5.89 -2.22 -4.68
C ILE A 93 -4.85 -2.37 -3.56
N ILE A 94 -3.77 -1.59 -3.60
CA ILE A 94 -2.71 -1.61 -2.59
C ILE A 94 -3.25 -1.29 -1.19
N PHE A 95 -4.04 -0.21 -1.10
CA PHE A 95 -4.63 0.21 0.17
C PHE A 95 -5.52 -0.87 0.78
N ILE A 96 -6.37 -1.49 -0.03
CA ILE A 96 -7.35 -2.48 0.43
C ILE A 96 -6.67 -3.77 0.86
N ARG A 97 -5.66 -4.24 0.12
CA ARG A 97 -4.88 -5.42 0.52
C ARG A 97 -4.15 -5.21 1.83
N ASN A 98 -3.73 -3.98 2.10
CA ASN A 98 -3.01 -3.60 3.31
C ASN A 98 -3.92 -2.95 4.37
N ILE A 99 -5.24 -3.07 4.26
CA ILE A 99 -6.21 -2.38 5.12
C ILE A 99 -5.99 -2.65 6.62
N LYS A 100 -5.44 -3.83 6.95
CA LYS A 100 -5.13 -4.26 8.31
C LYS A 100 -3.96 -3.51 8.96
N LYS A 101 -3.11 -2.83 8.18
CA LYS A 101 -1.99 -2.00 8.68
C LYS A 101 -2.43 -0.61 9.16
N TYR A 102 -3.70 -0.27 8.93
CA TYR A 102 -4.25 1.04 9.17
C TYR A 102 -5.21 1.07 10.36
N THR A 103 -5.03 2.09 11.20
CA THR A 103 -5.98 2.48 12.24
C THR A 103 -7.22 3.14 11.62
N LEU A 104 -8.33 3.20 12.35
CA LEU A 104 -9.56 3.81 11.83
C LEU A 104 -9.40 5.27 11.35
N PRO A 105 -8.65 6.16 12.04
CA PRO A 105 -8.35 7.50 11.52
C PRO A 105 -7.59 7.46 10.18
N GLU A 106 -6.56 6.61 10.06
CA GLU A 106 -5.79 6.48 8.83
C GLU A 106 -6.63 5.89 7.69
N LEU A 107 -7.54 4.96 8.00
CA LEU A 107 -8.47 4.42 7.01
C LEU A 107 -9.35 5.50 6.40
N LYS A 108 -9.85 6.44 7.22
CA LYS A 108 -10.64 7.57 6.73
C LYS A 108 -9.85 8.45 5.78
N LEU A 109 -8.62 8.80 6.16
CA LEU A 109 -7.72 9.57 5.30
C LEU A 109 -7.44 8.84 3.98
N GLY A 110 -7.23 7.53 4.03
CA GLY A 110 -7.05 6.71 2.83
C GLY A 110 -8.29 6.70 1.93
N PHE A 111 -9.49 6.50 2.50
CA PHE A 111 -10.74 6.55 1.74
C PHE A 111 -10.97 7.92 1.10
N GLU A 112 -10.67 9.01 1.80
CA GLU A 112 -10.76 10.38 1.28
C GLU A 112 -9.79 10.60 0.12
N LYS A 113 -8.51 10.26 0.29
CA LYS A 113 -7.47 10.38 -0.76
C LYS A 113 -7.81 9.61 -2.03
N LEU A 114 -8.49 8.47 -1.89
CA LEU A 114 -8.84 7.60 -3.01
C LEU A 114 -10.25 7.87 -3.58
N GLY A 115 -10.98 8.86 -3.05
CA GLY A 115 -12.33 9.19 -3.52
C GLY A 115 -13.37 8.12 -3.21
N LEU A 116 -13.16 7.31 -2.17
CA LEU A 116 -14.01 6.18 -1.81
C LEU A 116 -15.15 6.60 -0.85
N GLU A 117 -15.95 7.57 -1.31
CA GLU A 117 -16.97 8.29 -0.54
C GLU A 117 -17.98 7.36 0.18
N SER A 118 -18.36 6.25 -0.46
CA SER A 118 -19.29 5.29 0.15
C SER A 118 -18.78 4.71 1.45
N TYR A 119 -17.46 4.52 1.64
CA TYR A 119 -16.93 4.09 2.94
C TYR A 119 -16.92 5.22 3.96
N LEU A 120 -16.67 6.47 3.54
CA LEU A 120 -16.76 7.63 4.43
C LEU A 120 -18.18 7.77 5.01
N LEU A 121 -19.19 7.77 4.14
CA LEU A 121 -20.60 7.82 4.55
C LEU A 121 -20.96 6.65 5.48
N LEU A 122 -20.43 5.46 5.23
CA LEU A 122 -20.63 4.30 6.10
C LEU A 122 -20.05 4.54 7.50
N LEU A 123 -18.83 5.09 7.59
CA LEU A 123 -18.17 5.42 8.85
C LEU A 123 -18.82 6.60 9.60
N GLU A 124 -19.63 7.40 8.93
CA GLU A 124 -20.48 8.45 9.54
C GLU A 124 -21.79 7.91 10.13
N GLY A 125 -22.08 6.62 9.98
CA GLY A 125 -23.31 6.02 10.47
C GLY A 125 -24.41 5.92 9.40
N ARG A 126 -24.12 6.26 8.14
CA ARG A 126 -25.08 6.09 7.04
C ARG A 126 -25.13 4.64 6.57
N ARG A 127 -25.94 4.41 5.54
CA ARG A 127 -26.22 3.07 4.99
C ARG A 127 -26.03 3.06 3.47
N PRO A 128 -24.80 3.20 2.96
CA PRO A 128 -24.53 3.14 1.53
C PRO A 128 -24.66 1.69 1.00
N THR A 129 -24.67 1.58 -0.32
CA THR A 129 -24.62 0.29 -1.05
C THR A 129 -23.31 0.13 -1.78
N PHE A 130 -22.87 -1.12 -1.93
CA PHE A 130 -21.65 -1.49 -2.63
C PHE A 130 -21.94 -2.63 -3.59
N GLU A 131 -21.21 -2.70 -4.70
CA GLU A 131 -21.26 -3.83 -5.60
C GLU A 131 -20.85 -5.13 -4.89
N ILE A 132 -21.42 -6.26 -5.31
CA ILE A 132 -21.02 -7.56 -4.77
C ILE A 132 -19.75 -8.00 -5.49
N ASN A 133 -18.62 -7.84 -4.82
CA ASN A 133 -17.31 -8.36 -5.22
C ASN A 133 -16.45 -8.64 -3.98
N ASP A 134 -15.34 -9.37 -4.16
CA ASP A 134 -14.46 -9.81 -3.07
C ASP A 134 -13.79 -8.64 -2.35
N THR A 135 -13.48 -7.57 -3.10
CA THR A 135 -12.89 -6.33 -2.59
C THR A 135 -13.82 -5.67 -1.56
N ASN A 136 -15.06 -5.39 -1.96
CA ASN A 136 -16.05 -4.74 -1.10
C ASN A 136 -16.40 -5.63 0.09
N GLU A 137 -16.53 -6.95 -0.12
CA GLU A 137 -16.81 -7.89 0.96
C GLU A 137 -15.69 -7.91 2.00
N SER A 138 -14.43 -7.92 1.57
CA SER A 138 -13.26 -7.92 2.46
C SER A 138 -13.16 -6.66 3.30
N ILE A 139 -13.38 -5.49 2.70
CA ILE A 139 -13.40 -4.20 3.43
C ILE A 139 -14.53 -4.20 4.45
N LEU A 140 -15.74 -4.58 4.06
CA LEU A 140 -16.90 -4.58 4.95
C LEU A 140 -16.73 -5.57 6.11
N LYS A 141 -16.15 -6.74 5.86
CA LYS A 141 -15.78 -7.71 6.91
C LYS A 141 -14.79 -7.11 7.90
N TYR A 142 -13.70 -6.50 7.41
CA TYR A 142 -12.69 -5.89 8.26
C TYR A 142 -13.26 -4.73 9.09
N LEU A 143 -14.03 -3.81 8.46
CA LEU A 143 -14.68 -2.70 9.18
C LEU A 143 -15.65 -3.18 10.27
N LYS A 144 -16.32 -4.32 10.06
CA LYS A 144 -17.17 -4.96 11.07
C LYS A 144 -16.34 -5.57 12.19
N GLU A 145 -15.25 -6.26 11.86
CA GLU A 145 -14.32 -6.89 12.80
C GLU A 145 -13.75 -5.86 13.80
N ILE A 146 -13.29 -4.72 13.29
CA ILE A 146 -12.78 -3.61 14.13
C ILE A 146 -13.91 -2.78 14.78
N LYS A 147 -15.17 -3.19 14.63
CA LYS A 147 -16.37 -2.54 15.20
C LYS A 147 -16.58 -1.09 14.73
N ALA A 148 -16.03 -0.72 13.58
CA ALA A 148 -16.23 0.58 12.93
C ALA A 148 -17.64 0.72 12.33
N ILE A 149 -18.24 -0.40 11.92
CA ILE A 149 -19.62 -0.50 11.45
C ILE A 149 -20.41 -1.50 12.28
N THR A 150 -21.74 -1.46 12.21
CA THR A 150 -22.60 -2.41 12.91
C THR A 150 -22.69 -3.75 12.18
N SER A 151 -22.98 -3.71 10.88
CA SER A 151 -23.13 -4.91 10.05
C SER A 151 -23.18 -4.54 8.57
N PHE A 152 -23.23 -5.55 7.70
CA PHE A 152 -23.62 -5.42 6.31
C PHE A 152 -24.40 -6.69 5.90
N LYS A 153 -25.23 -6.61 4.86
CA LYS A 153 -25.93 -7.77 4.28
C LYS A 153 -26.07 -7.63 2.77
N LYS A 154 -26.29 -8.75 2.08
CA LYS A 154 -26.69 -8.75 0.66
C LYS A 154 -28.18 -8.36 0.57
N GLU A 155 -28.51 -7.38 -0.27
CA GLU A 155 -29.87 -6.90 -0.51
C GLU A 155 -29.98 -6.39 -1.95
N LYS A 156 -30.93 -6.92 -2.73
CA LYS A 156 -31.20 -6.50 -4.12
C LYS A 156 -29.95 -6.50 -5.03
N GLY A 157 -29.12 -7.54 -4.92
CA GLY A 157 -27.90 -7.67 -5.74
C GLY A 157 -26.74 -6.75 -5.32
N LEU A 158 -26.84 -6.07 -4.18
CA LEU A 158 -25.80 -5.20 -3.63
C LEU A 158 -25.48 -5.59 -2.18
N PHE A 159 -24.32 -5.19 -1.69
CA PHE A 159 -24.10 -5.10 -0.24
C PHE A 159 -24.72 -3.82 0.30
N ARG A 160 -25.50 -3.92 1.37
CA ARG A 160 -25.99 -2.78 2.16
C ARG A 160 -25.19 -2.70 3.46
N GLY A 161 -24.45 -1.61 3.65
CA GLY A 161 -23.71 -1.36 4.89
C GLY A 161 -24.58 -0.68 5.95
N TYR A 162 -24.26 -0.94 7.23
CA TYR A 162 -24.92 -0.34 8.39
C TYR A 162 -23.88 0.33 9.28
N GLY A 163 -23.73 1.65 9.12
CA GLY A 163 -22.82 2.44 9.93
C GLY A 163 -23.25 2.53 11.39
N LYS A 164 -22.27 2.72 12.28
CA LYS A 164 -22.52 2.90 13.71
C LYS A 164 -22.94 4.34 13.99
N LYS A 165 -24.10 4.55 14.61
CA LYS A 165 -24.51 5.89 15.06
C LYS A 165 -23.55 6.38 16.14
N LYS A 166 -23.02 7.60 15.99
CA LYS A 166 -22.33 8.28 17.10
C LYS A 166 -23.36 8.54 18.20
N LYS A 167 -23.06 8.10 19.44
CA LYS A 167 -23.81 8.59 20.61
C LYS A 167 -23.51 10.08 20.71
N LYS A 168 -24.56 10.90 20.76
CA LYS A 168 -24.46 12.32 21.08
C LYS A 168 -24.01 12.48 22.54
#